data_AF-A0A962FMJ5-F1
#
_entry.id   AF-A0A962FMJ5-F1
#
_cell.length_a   1.000
_cell.length_b   1.000
_cell.length_c   1.000
_cell.angle_alpha   90.00
_cell.angle_beta   90.00
_cell.angle_gamma   90.00
#
_symmetry.space_group_name_H-M   'P 1'
#
loop_
_entity.id
_entity.type
_entity.pdbx_description
1 polymer ?
#
loop_
_entity_poly.entity_id
_entity_poly.type
_entity_poly.pdbx_seq_one_letter_code
_entity_poly.pdbx_strand_id
1 'polypeptide(L)' 'GSPGACKDAWNGILKWQLDNRHRPCNLVEIMPRLSER' A
#
# COMPACT_ATOMS: atom_id res chain seq x y z
N GLY A 1 14.89 -11.90 3.48
CA GLY A 1 14.22 -10.86 4.31
C GLY A 1 13.75 -11.49 5.60
N SER A 2 13.66 -10.72 6.68
CA SER A 2 13.12 -11.22 7.96
C SER A 2 11.61 -11.42 7.84
N PRO A 3 11.06 -12.64 8.09
CA PRO A 3 9.62 -12.88 8.02
C PRO A 3 8.82 -12.01 9.00
N GLY A 4 9.40 -11.70 10.17
CA GLY A 4 8.78 -10.79 11.14
C GLY A 4 8.61 -9.38 10.58
N ALA A 5 9.69 -8.82 10.01
CA ALA A 5 9.63 -7.50 9.38
C ALA A 5 8.63 -7.45 8.20
N CYS A 6 8.55 -8.52 7.41
CA CYS A 6 7.56 -8.62 6.34
C CYS A 6 6.12 -8.65 6.88
N LYS A 7 5.87 -9.35 7.99
CA LYS A 7 4.56 -9.41 8.65
C LYS A 7 4.17 -8.04 9.25
N ASP A 8 5.12 -7.35 9.85
CA ASP A 8 4.90 -6.03 10.45
C ASP A 8 4.60 -4.99 9.37
N ALA A 9 5.38 -4.97 8.28
CA ALA A 9 5.12 -4.10 7.13
C ALA A 9 3.74 -4.38 6.50
N TRP A 10 3.37 -5.66 6.36
CA TRP A 10 2.07 -6.05 5.84
C TRP A 10 0.92 -5.53 6.72
N ASN A 11 0.97 -5.81 8.01
CA ASN A 11 -0.11 -5.48 8.94
C ASN A 11 -0.18 -3.98 9.29
N GLY A 12 0.96 -3.30 9.33
CA GLY A 12 1.05 -1.90 9.72
C GLY A 12 0.80 -0.91 8.57
N ILE A 13 1.18 -1.28 7.34
CA ILE A 13 1.20 -0.32 6.22
C ILE A 13 0.52 -0.90 4.98
N LEU A 14 1.07 -1.99 4.42
CA LEU A 14 0.73 -2.42 3.07
C LEU A 14 -0.73 -2.85 2.94
N LYS A 15 -1.29 -3.53 3.96
CA LYS A 15 -2.70 -3.93 3.96
C LYS A 15 -3.65 -2.74 3.76
N TRP A 16 -3.37 -1.61 4.42
CA TRP A 16 -4.22 -0.42 4.33
C TRP A 16 -3.96 0.37 3.05
N GLN A 17 -2.70 0.50 2.66
CA GLN A 17 -2.31 1.21 1.45
C GLN A 17 -2.72 0.51 0.14
N LEU A 18 -2.97 -0.81 0.18
CA LEU A 18 -3.46 -1.59 -0.95
C LEU A 18 -4.98 -1.88 -0.91
N ASP A 19 -5.70 -1.41 0.12
CA ASP A 19 -7.17 -1.46 0.15
C ASP A 19 -7.75 -0.20 -0.50
N ASN A 20 -8.48 -0.35 -1.62
CA ASN A 20 -9.07 0.79 -2.35
C ASN A 20 -10.13 1.57 -1.55
N ARG A 21 -10.66 0.97 -0.47
CA ARG A 21 -11.65 1.59 0.42
C ARG A 21 -11.00 2.45 1.49
N HIS A 22 -9.67 2.36 1.62
CA HIS A 22 -8.92 3.18 2.56
C HIS A 22 -8.94 4.64 2.10
N ARG A 23 -9.39 5.52 2.99
CA ARG A 23 -9.58 6.95 2.77
C ARG A 23 -8.71 7.73 3.76
N PRO A 24 -8.31 8.97 3.45
CA PRO A 24 -8.69 9.77 2.28
C PRO A 24 -7.95 9.41 0.99
N CYS A 25 -6.87 8.64 1.07
CA CYS A 25 -6.06 8.20 -0.08
C CYS A 25 -5.38 6.85 0.16
N ASN A 26 -4.95 6.17 -0.92
CA ASN A 26 -4.16 4.93 -0.87
C ASN A 26 -3.28 4.77 -2.13
N LEU A 27 -2.40 3.76 -2.18
CA LEU A 27 -1.51 3.55 -3.32
C LEU A 27 -2.25 3.16 -4.60
N VAL A 28 -3.38 2.45 -4.49
CA VAL A 28 -4.20 2.04 -5.65
C VAL A 28 -4.75 3.27 -6.38
N GLU A 29 -5.15 4.32 -5.65
CA GLU A 29 -5.59 5.59 -6.24
C GLU A 29 -4.44 6.35 -6.96
N ILE A 30 -3.19 6.08 -6.60
CA ILE A 30 -2.01 6.75 -7.17
C ILE A 30 -1.44 5.97 -8.38
N MET A 31 -1.67 4.65 -8.47
CA MET A 31 -1.13 3.79 -9.55
C MET A 31 -1.33 4.32 -10.98
N PRO A 32 -2.48 4.93 -11.36
CA PRO A 32 -2.64 5.50 -12.70
C PRO A 32 -1.62 6.61 -13.03
N ARG A 33 -1.12 7.33 -12.02
CA ARG A 33 -0.12 8.39 -12.17
C ARG A 33 1.29 7.87 -12.44
N LEU A 34 1.57 6.60 -12.12
CA LEU A 34 2.89 6.02 -12.38
C LEU A 34 3.18 5.84 -13.88
N SER A 35 2.15 5.98 -14.72
CA SER A 35 2.25 5.97 -16.18
C SER A 35 2.25 7.37 -16.81
N GLU A 36 2.34 8.43 -16.00
CA GLU A 36 2.44 9.82 -16.45
C GLU A 36 3.84 10.06 -17.06
N ARG A 37 3.91 10.65 -18.27
CA ARG A 37 5.16 10.92 -19.01
C ARG A 37 5.76 12.28 -18.66
#